data_AF-A0A5C8CEK4-F1
#
_entry.id   AF-A0A5C8CEK4-F1
#
_cell.length_a   1.000
_cell.length_b   1.000
_cell.length_c   1.000
_cell.angle_alpha   90.00
_cell.angle_beta   90.00
_cell.angle_gamma   90.00
#
_symmetry.space_group_name_H-M   'P 1'
#
loop_
_entity.id
_entity.type
_entity.pdbx_description
1 polymer ?
#
loop_
_entity_poly.entity_id
_entity_poly.type
_entity_poly.pdbx_seq_one_letter_code
_entity_poly.pdbx_strand_id
1 'polypeptide(L)' 'MDIFPISLKLKQQLCLIVGGGKIAYRKAQLLAKAGAKIDIVAPDIDLELATLVSQTGGQLFQQ' A
#
# COMPACT_ATOMS: atom_id res chain seq x y z
N MET A 1 -14.36 -1.98 -24.94
CA MET A 1 -14.75 -1.33 -23.67
C MET A 1 -14.37 -2.33 -22.59
N ASP A 2 -13.17 -2.20 -22.02
CA ASP A 2 -12.44 -3.38 -21.51
C ASP A 2 -12.28 -3.39 -19.99
N ILE A 3 -12.92 -2.44 -19.29
CA ILE A 3 -12.83 -2.30 -17.83
C ILE A 3 -14.23 -2.34 -17.22
N PHE A 4 -14.40 -3.22 -16.23
CA PHE A 4 -15.60 -3.30 -15.39
C PHE A 4 -15.31 -2.65 -14.03
N PRO A 5 -16.00 -1.54 -13.67
CA PRO A 5 -15.73 -0.86 -12.41
C PRO A 5 -16.31 -1.65 -11.21
N ILE A 6 -15.50 -1.86 -10.18
CA ILE A 6 -15.93 -2.45 -8.90
C ILE A 6 -15.49 -1.58 -7.73
N SER A 7 -16.28 -1.60 -6.65
CA SER A 7 -15.95 -0.98 -5.37
C SER A 7 -15.56 -2.04 -4.36
N LEU A 8 -14.38 -1.90 -3.74
CA LEU A 8 -13.85 -2.87 -2.76
C LEU A 8 -13.95 -2.30 -1.34
N LYS A 9 -14.34 -3.15 -0.38
CA LYS A 9 -14.33 -2.80 1.05
C LYS A 9 -12.97 -3.16 1.64
N LEU A 10 -12.08 -2.18 1.73
CA LEU A 10 -10.69 -2.39 2.15
C LEU A 10 -10.41 -2.12 3.63
N LYS A 11 -11.41 -1.67 4.39
CA LYS A 11 -11.24 -1.41 5.84
C LYS A 11 -10.71 -2.66 6.54
N GLN A 12 -9.55 -2.52 7.17
CA GLN A 12 -8.79 -3.56 7.88
C GLN A 12 -8.33 -4.76 7.01
N GLN A 13 -8.48 -4.68 5.69
CA GLN A 13 -8.01 -5.72 4.78
C GLN A 13 -6.49 -5.60 4.60
N LEU A 14 -5.81 -6.74 4.55
CA LEU A 14 -4.40 -6.81 4.20
C LEU A 14 -4.22 -6.54 2.72
N CYS A 15 -3.29 -5.68 2.35
CA CYS A 15 -2.96 -5.32 0.99
C CYS A 15 -1.45 -5.26 0.82
N LEU A 16 -0.92 -6.06 -0.11
CA LEU A 16 0.50 -6.05 -0.44
C LEU A 16 0.76 -5.09 -1.60
N ILE A 17 1.77 -4.24 -1.47
CA ILE A 17 2.35 -3.47 -2.58
C ILE A 17 3.80 -3.92 -2.78
N VAL A 18 4.16 -4.20 -4.04
CA VAL A 18 5.54 -4.50 -4.43
C VAL A 18 6.16 -3.24 -5.06
N GLY A 19 7.35 -2.88 -4.59
CA GLY A 19 8.07 -1.66 -4.95
C GLY A 19 8.04 -0.61 -3.84
N GLY A 20 9.15 0.12 -3.69
CA GLY A 20 9.36 1.04 -2.57
C GLY A 20 9.49 2.52 -2.93
N GLY A 21 9.31 2.88 -4.20
CA GLY A 21 9.44 4.27 -4.66
C GLY A 21 8.14 5.08 -4.63
N LYS A 22 8.22 6.31 -5.16
CA LYS A 22 7.10 7.27 -5.28
C LYS A 22 5.79 6.72 -5.89
N ILE A 23 5.86 5.78 -6.84
CA ILE A 23 4.64 5.17 -7.43
C ILE A 23 3.93 4.28 -6.41
N ALA A 24 4.69 3.47 -5.66
CA ALA A 24 4.16 2.64 -4.58
C ALA A 24 3.55 3.52 -3.49
N TYR A 25 4.21 4.63 -3.13
CA TYR A 25 3.67 5.62 -2.21
C TYR A 25 2.31 6.17 -2.65
N ARG A 26 2.18 6.60 -3.92
CA ARG A 26 0.90 7.09 -4.47
C ARG A 26 -0.23 6.05 -4.37
N LYS A 27 0.07 4.77 -4.60
CA LYS A 27 -0.91 3.68 -4.49
C LYS A 27 -1.25 3.40 -3.03
N ALA A 28 -0.24 3.37 -2.15
CA ALA A 28 -0.41 3.15 -0.73
C ALA A 28 -1.29 4.23 -0.09
N GLN A 29 -1.16 5.49 -0.50
CA GLN A 29 -2.03 6.58 -0.02
C GLN A 29 -3.52 6.33 -0.31
N LEU A 30 -3.85 5.78 -1.49
CA LEU A 30 -5.24 5.46 -1.84
C LEU A 30 -5.78 4.30 -1.00
N LEU A 31 -4.98 3.25 -0.81
CA LEU A 31 -5.34 2.10 0.02
C LEU A 31 -5.47 2.47 1.51
N ALA A 32 -4.57 3.31 2.02
CA ALA A 32 -4.59 3.78 3.40
C ALA A 32 -5.84 4.61 3.70
N LYS A 33 -6.23 5.50 2.76
CA LYS A 33 -7.50 6.24 2.83
C LYS A 33 -8.72 5.33 2.84
N ALA A 34 -8.66 4.19 2.15
CA ALA A 34 -9.71 3.17 2.18
C ALA A 34 -9.68 2.29 3.45
N GLY A 35 -8.72 2.52 4.35
CA GLY A 35 -8.56 1.83 5.62
C GLY A 35 -7.85 0.48 5.53
N ALA A 36 -7.13 0.21 4.44
CA ALA A 36 -6.34 -1.00 4.30
C ALA A 36 -5.15 -1.05 5.27
N LYS A 37 -4.75 -2.26 5.66
CA LYS A 37 -3.47 -2.56 6.30
C LYS A 37 -2.46 -2.89 5.20
N ILE A 38 -1.38 -2.14 5.10
CA ILE A 38 -0.51 -2.18 3.91
C ILE A 38 0.83 -2.80 4.24
N ASP A 39 1.16 -3.88 3.56
CA ASP A 39 2.49 -4.47 3.57
C ASP A 39 3.27 -4.02 2.32
N ILE A 40 4.59 -3.84 2.47
CA ILE A 40 5.49 -3.46 1.38
C ILE A 40 6.60 -4.48 1.23
N VAL A 41 6.85 -4.90 -0.01
CA VAL A 41 8.03 -5.68 -0.39
C VAL A 41 8.85 -4.88 -1.41
N ALA A 42 10.07 -4.51 -1.05
CA ALA A 42 11.02 -3.87 -1.96
C ALA A 42 12.45 -3.88 -1.39
N PRO A 43 13.50 -3.90 -2.23
CA PRO A 43 14.89 -3.81 -1.76
C PRO A 43 15.17 -2.46 -1.07
N ASP A 44 14.67 -1.37 -1.67
CA ASP A 44 14.76 -0.01 -1.14
C ASP A 44 13.36 0.57 -0.95
N ILE A 45 13.11 1.22 0.18
CA ILE A 45 11.80 1.79 0.55
C ILE A 45 11.94 3.26 0.90
N ASP A 46 11.22 4.12 0.18
CA ASP A 46 11.15 5.56 0.45
C ASP A 46 10.62 5.83 1.86
N LEU A 47 11.21 6.82 2.54
CA LEU A 47 10.88 7.16 3.92
C LEU A 47 9.39 7.51 4.12
N GLU A 48 8.80 8.23 3.17
CA GLU A 48 7.37 8.59 3.21
C GLU A 48 6.47 7.35 3.13
N LEU A 49 6.88 6.34 2.35
CA LEU A 49 6.16 5.07 2.23
C LEU A 49 6.27 4.24 3.51
N ALA A 50 7.48 4.14 4.08
CA ALA A 50 7.69 3.46 5.36
C ALA A 50 6.88 4.09 6.50
N THR A 51 6.84 5.43 6.53
CA THR A 51 6.04 6.19 7.51
C THR A 51 4.56 5.89 7.37
N LEU A 52 4.04 5.87 6.14
CA LEU A 52 2.63 5.57 5.87
C LEU A 52 2.27 4.14 6.28
N VAL A 53 3.10 3.15 5.98
CA VAL A 53 2.86 1.74 6.34
C VAL A 53 2.68 1.58 7.85
N SER A 54 3.54 2.24 8.62
CA SER A 54 3.49 2.22 10.09
C SER A 54 2.14 2.72 10.63
N GLN A 55 1.52 3.69 9.96
CA GLN A 55 0.19 4.22 10.33
C GLN A 55 -0.95 3.26 9.99
N THR A 56 -0.75 2.38 9.00
CA THR A 56 -1.77 1.38 8.60
C THR A 56 -1.68 0.07 9.39
N GLY A 57 -0.62 -0.12 10.19
CA GLY A 57 -0.38 -1.35 10.95
C GLY A 57 0.03 -2.55 10.10
N GLY A 58 0.63 -2.30 8.93
CA GLY A 58 1.27 -3.34 8.11
C GLY A 58 2.79 -3.37 8.29
N GLN A 59 3.47 -4.14 7.45
CA GLN A 59 4.87 -4.54 7.61
C GLN A 59 5.74 -4.18 6.40
N LEU A 60 7.03 -3.99 6.64
CA LEU A 60 8.03 -3.72 5.61
C LEU A 60 8.93 -4.96 5.45
N PHE A 61 9.04 -5.46 4.23
CA PHE A 61 9.88 -6.59 3.85
C PHE A 61 10.94 -6.10 2.88
N GLN A 62 12.16 -5.95 3.38
CA GLN A 62 13.34 -5.66 2.56
C GLN A 62 13.96 -6.99 2.14
N GLN A 63 13.69 -7.38 0.90
CA GLN A 63 14.20 -8.60 0.26
C GLN A 63 14.77 -8.25 -1.12
#